data_AF-A0ABD1EYF2-F1
#
_entry.id   AF-A0ABD1EYF2-F1
#
_cell.length_a   1.000
_cell.length_b   1.000
_cell.length_c   1.000
_cell.angle_alpha   90.00
_cell.angle_beta   90.00
_cell.angle_gamma   90.00
#
_symmetry.space_group_name_H-M   'P 1'
#
loop_
_entity.id
_entity.type
_entity.pdbx_description
1 polymer ?
#
loop_
_entity_poly.entity_id
_entity_poly.type
_entity_poly.pdbx_seq_one_letter_code
_entity_poly.pdbx_strand_id
1 'polypeptide(L)'
;METDNITPNINYNKPRKNLDGLLEGAIKLVNRHIPFPKVNGIVGVSSSGFGGGNAHAVLQRCGKTKKHNNIPQDNLTRLVCVSGRTEEAVQVLLDDIQEKFDLEHIHNIFRKPIKKHPFRGYLIASKDGTLKRTITKINFPKKASIIFGDFTDVSGKLLLDLLAFPLLSSFNNE
;
A
#
# COMPACT_ATOMS: atom_id res chain seq x y z
N MET A 1 -0.72 -3.42 -15.91
CA MET A 1 0.41 -2.47 -15.82
C MET A 1 1.26 -2.77 -14.59
N GLU A 2 0.68 -2.81 -13.38
CA GLU A 2 1.41 -3.11 -12.14
C GLU A 2 2.22 -4.41 -12.14
N THR A 3 1.71 -5.48 -12.74
CA THR A 3 2.39 -6.80 -12.82
C THR A 3 3.35 -6.92 -14.01
N ASP A 4 3.62 -5.83 -14.71
CA ASP A 4 4.48 -5.77 -15.90
C ASP A 4 4.09 -6.73 -17.04
N ASN A 5 2.86 -7.24 -17.04
CA ASN A 5 2.36 -8.18 -18.03
C ASN A 5 0.96 -7.80 -18.52
N ILE A 6 0.67 -8.14 -19.79
CA ILE A 6 -0.68 -8.13 -20.38
C ILE A 6 -1.18 -9.57 -20.34
N THR A 7 -2.37 -9.76 -19.78
CA THR A 7 -3.01 -11.07 -19.64
C THR A 7 -3.60 -11.56 -20.96
N PRO A 8 -3.64 -12.87 -21.19
CA PRO A 8 -4.25 -13.44 -22.39
C PRO A 8 -5.76 -13.26 -22.42
N ASN A 9 -6.30 -12.96 -23.60
CA ASN A 9 -7.71 -13.09 -23.90
C ASN A 9 -8.07 -14.58 -23.99
N ILE A 10 -9.19 -14.95 -23.38
CA ILE A 10 -9.75 -16.30 -23.43
C ILE A 10 -10.62 -16.50 -24.69
N ASN A 11 -10.94 -17.75 -25.01
CA ASN A 11 -11.89 -18.14 -26.06
C ASN A 11 -11.52 -17.70 -27.49
N TYR A 12 -10.24 -17.50 -27.77
CA TYR A 12 -9.76 -17.20 -29.11
C TYR A 12 -9.11 -18.42 -29.76
N ASN A 13 -9.88 -19.12 -30.60
CA ASN A 13 -9.43 -20.35 -31.27
C ASN A 13 -9.08 -20.14 -32.75
N LYS A 14 -9.91 -19.40 -33.48
CA LYS A 14 -9.73 -19.11 -34.91
C LYS A 14 -9.96 -17.63 -35.17
N PRO A 15 -9.10 -16.95 -35.95
CA PRO A 15 -9.33 -15.57 -36.35
C PRO A 15 -10.64 -15.45 -37.14
N ARG A 16 -11.35 -14.33 -36.95
CA ARG A 16 -12.52 -14.03 -37.78
C ARG A 16 -12.05 -13.70 -39.19
N LYS A 17 -12.61 -14.38 -40.20
CA LYS A 17 -12.18 -14.28 -41.60
C LYS A 17 -12.34 -12.89 -42.24
N ASN A 18 -13.19 -12.03 -41.67
CA ASN A 18 -13.51 -10.71 -42.22
C ASN A 18 -12.82 -9.57 -41.43
N LEU A 19 -11.76 -9.89 -40.69
CA LEU A 19 -10.96 -8.91 -39.96
C LEU A 19 -9.54 -8.93 -40.52
N ASP A 20 -9.35 -8.25 -41.66
CA ASP A 20 -8.08 -8.24 -42.39
C ASP A 20 -6.92 -7.78 -41.51
N GLY A 21 -7.11 -6.74 -40.69
CA GLY A 21 -6.07 -6.28 -39.76
C GLY A 21 -5.60 -7.33 -38.74
N LEU A 22 -6.43 -8.34 -38.42
CA LEU A 22 -6.04 -9.46 -37.57
C LEU A 22 -5.35 -10.57 -38.36
N LEU A 23 -5.75 -10.79 -39.62
CA LEU A 23 -5.14 -11.77 -40.54
C LEU A 23 -3.77 -11.32 -41.04
N GLU A 24 -3.63 -10.03 -41.34
CA GLU A 24 -2.41 -9.36 -41.80
C GLU A 24 -1.45 -9.02 -40.65
N GLY A 25 -1.91 -9.15 -39.40
CA GLY A 25 -1.10 -8.95 -38.21
C GLY A 25 -0.91 -7.49 -37.77
N ALA A 26 -1.59 -6.53 -38.41
CA ALA A 26 -1.63 -5.13 -37.98
C ALA A 26 -2.18 -4.98 -36.54
N ILE A 27 -3.13 -5.84 -36.16
CA ILE A 27 -3.64 -5.98 -34.79
C ILE A 27 -3.24 -7.37 -34.30
N LYS A 28 -2.47 -7.42 -33.21
CA LYS A 28 -2.08 -8.67 -32.58
C LYS A 28 -2.93 -8.93 -31.35
N LEU A 29 -3.72 -10.00 -31.38
CA LEU A 29 -4.42 -10.47 -30.20
C LEU A 29 -3.43 -11.04 -29.18
N VAL A 30 -3.62 -10.69 -27.91
CA VAL A 30 -2.88 -11.25 -26.79
C VAL A 30 -3.52 -12.58 -26.39
N ASN A 31 -2.95 -13.71 -26.80
CA ASN A 31 -3.43 -15.07 -26.47
C ASN A 31 -2.54 -15.81 -25.45
N ARG A 32 -1.45 -15.17 -25.01
CA ARG A 32 -0.54 -15.62 -23.96
C ARG A 32 -0.10 -14.42 -23.14
N HIS A 33 0.51 -14.66 -21.97
CA HIS A 33 1.16 -13.58 -21.24
C HIS A 33 2.24 -12.93 -22.10
N ILE A 34 2.14 -11.62 -22.26
CA ILE A 34 3.17 -10.81 -22.93
C ILE A 34 3.64 -9.71 -21.99
N PRO A 35 4.94 -9.35 -22.00
CA PRO A 35 5.44 -8.24 -21.21
C PRO A 35 4.75 -6.93 -21.59
N PHE A 36 4.40 -6.15 -20.58
CA PHE A 36 3.86 -4.80 -20.77
C PHE A 36 5.02 -3.83 -21.11
N PRO A 37 4.87 -2.93 -22.11
CA PRO A 37 5.93 -1.98 -22.46
C PRO A 37 6.33 -1.09 -21.27
N LYS A 38 7.62 -1.13 -20.90
CA LYS A 38 8.16 -0.31 -19.79
C LYS A 38 8.35 1.15 -20.17
N VAL A 39 8.70 1.41 -21.43
CA VAL A 39 8.86 2.76 -22.01
C VAL A 39 7.65 3.06 -22.88
N ASN A 40 7.07 4.25 -22.73
CA ASN A 40 5.93 4.71 -23.53
C ASN A 40 4.75 3.72 -23.59
N GLY A 41 4.45 3.07 -22.46
CA GLY A 41 3.33 2.13 -22.33
C GLY A 41 1.98 2.84 -22.35
N ILE A 42 1.54 3.24 -23.55
CA ILE A 42 0.26 3.88 -23.82
C ILE A 42 -0.79 2.80 -24.11
N VAL A 43 -1.98 2.96 -23.53
CA VAL A 43 -3.10 2.03 -23.69
C VAL A 43 -4.37 2.81 -24.01
N GLY A 44 -5.05 2.40 -25.07
CA GLY A 44 -6.41 2.83 -25.36
C GLY A 44 -7.43 1.90 -24.71
N VAL A 45 -8.46 2.46 -24.10
CA VAL A 45 -9.62 1.72 -23.56
C VAL A 45 -10.87 2.27 -24.23
N SER A 46 -11.64 1.38 -24.85
CA SER A 46 -12.89 1.73 -25.55
C SER A 46 -14.08 1.06 -24.89
N SER A 47 -15.21 1.77 -24.86
CA SER A 47 -16.50 1.24 -24.41
C SER A 47 -17.62 1.75 -25.33
N SER A 48 -18.48 0.84 -25.78
CA SER A 48 -19.60 1.13 -26.67
C SER A 48 -20.87 0.48 -26.14
N GLY A 49 -21.86 1.30 -25.81
CA GLY A 49 -23.17 0.86 -25.35
C GLY A 49 -24.13 0.63 -26.53
N PHE A 50 -25.01 -0.35 -26.39
CA PHE A 50 -26.02 -0.69 -27.41
C PHE A 50 -26.89 0.50 -27.83
N GLY A 51 -27.17 1.45 -26.92
CA GLY A 51 -27.91 2.68 -27.22
C GLY A 51 -27.12 3.73 -28.03
N GLY A 52 -25.94 3.40 -28.56
CA GLY A 52 -25.13 4.27 -29.40
C GLY A 52 -24.14 5.17 -28.65
N GLY A 53 -24.10 5.11 -27.32
CA GLY A 53 -23.10 5.83 -26.52
C GLY A 53 -21.71 5.22 -26.66
N ASN A 54 -20.72 6.01 -27.06
CA ASN A 54 -19.34 5.59 -27.23
C ASN A 54 -18.40 6.43 -26.35
N ALA A 55 -17.42 5.78 -25.73
CA ALA A 55 -16.38 6.42 -24.95
C ALA A 55 -15.01 5.80 -25.24
N HIS A 56 -13.98 6.64 -25.23
CA HIS A 56 -12.59 6.21 -25.37
C HIS A 56 -11.71 6.97 -24.38
N ALA A 57 -10.74 6.28 -23.79
CA ALA A 57 -9.74 6.86 -22.91
C ALA A 57 -8.35 6.38 -23.30
N VAL A 58 -7.39 7.29 -23.30
CA VAL A 58 -5.96 7.00 -23.50
C VAL A 58 -5.25 7.13 -22.16
N LEU A 59 -4.57 6.06 -21.76
CA LEU A 59 -3.85 5.95 -20.50
C LEU A 59 -2.36 5.79 -20.79
N GLN A 60 -1.52 6.37 -19.93
CA GLN A 60 -0.08 6.16 -19.96
C GLN A 60 0.37 5.52 -18.66
N ARG A 61 1.25 4.52 -18.77
CA ARG A 61 1.88 3.88 -17.61
C ARG A 61 2.61 4.91 -16.75
N CYS A 62 2.40 4.85 -15.44
CA CYS A 62 3.19 5.61 -14.48
C CYS A 62 4.64 5.09 -14.46
N GLY A 63 5.60 5.95 -14.81
CA GLY A 63 7.03 5.62 -14.82
C GLY A 63 7.73 5.78 -13.47
N LYS A 64 7.02 6.20 -12.41
CA LYS A 64 7.63 6.42 -11.09
C LYS A 64 7.87 5.08 -10.40
N THR A 65 9.13 4.75 -10.15
CA THR A 65 9.53 3.66 -9.27
C THR A 65 9.84 4.20 -7.88
N LYS A 66 9.40 3.51 -6.83
CA LYS A 66 9.79 3.86 -5.47
C LYS A 66 11.25 3.49 -5.26
N LYS A 67 12.02 4.43 -4.69
CA LYS A 67 13.40 4.17 -4.27
C LYS A 67 13.38 3.25 -3.04
N HIS A 68 14.30 2.30 -2.96
CA HIS A 68 14.56 1.44 -1.79
C HIS A 68 13.45 0.46 -1.35
N ASN A 69 12.51 0.06 -2.23
CA ASN A 69 11.52 -0.99 -1.93
C ASN A 69 10.80 -0.84 -0.57
N ASN A 70 10.53 0.40 -0.14
CA ASN A 70 9.93 0.74 1.16
C ASN A 70 10.75 0.35 2.40
N ILE A 71 12.03 -0.03 2.25
CA ILE A 71 12.92 -0.30 3.38
C ILE A 71 13.45 1.04 3.90
N PRO A 72 13.23 1.36 5.19
CA PRO A 72 13.77 2.58 5.75
C PRO A 72 15.29 2.52 5.88
N GLN A 73 15.95 3.64 5.62
CA GLN A 73 17.41 3.73 5.68
C GLN A 73 17.95 3.74 7.11
N ASP A 74 17.16 4.28 8.06
CA ASP A 74 17.53 4.33 9.49
C ASP A 74 17.27 3.01 10.24
N ASN A 75 17.86 2.87 11.42
CA ASN A 75 17.64 1.72 12.32
C ASN A 75 16.44 1.93 13.26
N LEU A 76 15.54 2.87 12.96
CA LEU A 76 14.44 3.19 13.86
C LEU A 76 13.31 2.19 13.72
N THR A 77 12.75 1.84 14.87
CA THR A 77 11.53 1.05 14.94
C THR A 77 10.32 1.91 14.61
N ARG A 78 9.40 1.40 13.79
CA ARG A 78 8.21 2.10 13.31
C ARG A 78 6.94 1.49 13.88
N LEU A 79 6.04 2.36 14.35
CA LEU A 79 4.70 1.98 14.76
C LEU A 79 3.75 2.13 13.55
N VAL A 80 3.12 1.03 13.15
CA VAL A 80 2.12 0.99 12.09
C VAL A 80 0.76 0.72 12.73
N CYS A 81 -0.19 1.61 12.49
CA CYS A 81 -1.55 1.49 13.03
C CYS A 81 -2.55 1.23 11.91
N VAL A 82 -3.43 0.27 12.12
CA VAL A 82 -4.49 -0.10 11.17
C VAL A 82 -5.83 -0.26 11.89
N SER A 83 -6.89 -0.35 11.11
CA SER A 83 -8.22 -0.58 11.66
C SER A 83 -9.18 -1.21 10.66
N GLY A 84 -10.19 -1.91 11.18
CA GLY A 84 -11.13 -2.63 10.35
C GLY A 84 -12.51 -2.80 11.00
N ARG A 85 -13.44 -3.32 10.19
CA ARG A 85 -14.79 -3.67 10.63
C ARG A 85 -14.83 -4.98 11.41
N THR A 86 -13.89 -5.89 11.15
CA THR A 86 -13.74 -7.18 11.82
C THR A 86 -12.29 -7.37 12.25
N GLU A 87 -12.06 -8.33 13.14
CA GLU A 87 -10.72 -8.68 13.62
C GLU A 87 -9.88 -9.27 12.49
N GLU A 88 -10.48 -10.10 11.64
CA GLU A 88 -9.83 -10.75 10.49
C GLU A 88 -9.36 -9.72 9.46
N ALA A 89 -10.14 -8.67 9.22
CA ALA A 89 -9.74 -7.59 8.32
C ALA A 89 -8.50 -6.86 8.85
N VAL A 90 -8.39 -6.67 10.17
CA VAL A 90 -7.19 -6.10 10.78
C VAL A 90 -6.02 -7.07 10.70
N GLN A 91 -6.26 -8.36 10.93
CA GLN A 91 -5.27 -9.42 10.81
C GLN A 91 -4.64 -9.44 9.41
N VAL A 92 -5.46 -9.48 8.35
CA VAL A 92 -5.00 -9.48 6.96
C VAL A 92 -4.16 -8.24 6.65
N LEU A 93 -4.61 -7.05 7.06
CA LEU A 93 -3.84 -5.82 6.85
C LEU A 93 -2.46 -5.86 7.52
N LEU A 94 -2.40 -6.40 8.74
CA LEU A 94 -1.15 -6.52 9.50
C LEU A 94 -0.22 -7.60 8.90
N ASP A 95 -0.76 -8.68 8.34
CA ASP A 95 0.00 -9.71 7.63
C ASP A 95 0.58 -9.14 6.32
N ASP A 96 -0.26 -8.45 5.56
CA ASP A 96 0.12 -7.78 4.31
C ASP A 96 1.24 -6.76 4.50
N ILE A 97 1.23 -6.01 5.62
CA ILE A 97 2.28 -5.04 5.97
C ILE A 97 3.66 -5.69 5.99
N GLN A 98 3.77 -6.92 6.48
CA GLN A 98 5.04 -7.63 6.62
C GLN A 98 5.62 -8.01 5.24
N GLU A 99 4.78 -8.22 4.24
CA GLU A 99 5.23 -8.72 2.94
C GLU A 99 5.44 -7.61 1.90
N LYS A 100 4.62 -6.55 1.89
CA LYS A 100 4.45 -5.74 0.65
C LYS A 100 4.32 -4.23 0.78
N PHE A 101 4.46 -3.62 1.96
CA PHE A 101 3.89 -2.27 2.12
C PHE A 101 4.82 -1.06 2.11
N ASP A 102 4.26 -0.02 1.51
CA ASP A 102 4.60 1.38 1.74
C ASP A 102 3.93 1.86 3.02
N LEU A 103 4.74 2.00 4.08
CA LEU A 103 4.31 2.42 5.40
C LEU A 103 3.66 3.82 5.38
N GLU A 104 4.13 4.72 4.52
CA GLU A 104 3.60 6.08 4.44
C GLU A 104 2.14 6.08 3.99
N HIS A 105 1.81 5.23 3.01
CA HIS A 105 0.46 5.12 2.50
C HIS A 105 -0.52 4.62 3.58
N ILE A 106 -0.13 3.60 4.34
CA ILE A 106 -0.95 3.07 5.44
C ILE A 106 -1.14 4.11 6.53
N HIS A 107 -0.06 4.80 6.92
CA HIS A 107 -0.14 5.87 7.92
C HIS A 107 -1.10 6.97 7.47
N ASN A 108 -1.09 7.32 6.19
CA ASN A 108 -2.00 8.33 5.65
C ASN A 108 -3.46 7.87 5.66
N ILE A 109 -3.75 6.61 5.35
CA ILE A 109 -5.12 6.05 5.41
C ILE A 109 -5.66 6.09 6.84
N PHE A 110 -4.87 5.62 7.80
CA PHE A 110 -5.31 5.45 9.20
C PHE A 110 -4.98 6.63 10.11
N ARG A 111 -4.51 7.75 9.55
CA ARG A 111 -4.19 8.98 10.30
C ARG A 111 -5.37 9.52 11.09
N LYS A 112 -6.60 9.35 10.59
CA LYS A 112 -7.83 9.78 11.24
C LYS A 112 -8.69 8.57 11.61
N PRO A 113 -9.45 8.64 12.72
CA PRO A 113 -10.34 7.55 13.10
C PRO A 113 -11.42 7.35 12.03
N ILE A 114 -11.41 6.17 11.41
CA ILE A 114 -12.45 5.77 10.46
C ILE A 114 -13.70 5.35 11.24
N LYS A 115 -14.86 5.92 10.85
CA LYS A 115 -16.16 5.60 11.45
C LYS A 115 -16.50 4.12 11.21
N LYS A 116 -17.19 3.49 12.16
CA LYS A 116 -17.61 2.07 12.10
C LYS A 116 -16.46 1.07 11.98
N HIS A 117 -15.24 1.43 12.38
CA HIS A 117 -14.13 0.48 12.59
C HIS A 117 -13.99 0.20 14.10
N PRO A 118 -14.69 -0.81 14.64
CA PRO A 118 -14.57 -1.16 16.05
C PRO A 118 -13.26 -1.90 16.37
N PHE A 119 -12.55 -2.46 15.38
CA PHE A 119 -11.28 -3.13 15.62
C PHE A 119 -10.12 -2.23 15.21
N ARG A 120 -9.13 -2.10 16.11
CA ARG A 120 -7.84 -1.43 15.85
C ARG A 120 -6.72 -2.43 16.06
N GLY A 121 -5.68 -2.33 15.25
CA GLY A 121 -4.47 -3.12 15.42
C GLY A 121 -3.24 -2.26 15.23
N TYR A 122 -2.14 -2.69 15.84
CA TYR A 122 -0.85 -2.06 15.61
C TYR A 122 0.27 -3.10 15.47
N LEU A 123 1.31 -2.69 14.76
CA LEU A 123 2.54 -3.43 14.53
C LEU A 123 3.72 -2.53 14.89
N ILE A 124 4.69 -3.08 15.60
CA ILE A 124 5.99 -2.45 15.82
C ILE A 124 6.99 -3.17 14.92
N ALA A 125 7.42 -2.50 13.85
CA ALA A 125 8.32 -3.02 12.84
C ALA A 125 9.73 -2.45 13.00
N SER A 126 10.73 -3.32 13.03
CA SER A 126 12.16 -2.99 12.97
C SER A 126 12.77 -3.56 11.68
N LYS A 127 14.03 -3.23 11.40
CA LYS A 127 14.80 -3.85 10.31
C LYS A 127 14.87 -5.37 10.44
N ASP A 128 14.91 -5.87 11.67
CA ASP A 128 15.01 -7.30 11.99
C ASP A 128 13.63 -8.01 12.00
N GLY A 129 12.56 -7.30 11.63
CA GLY A 129 11.21 -7.83 11.54
C GLY A 129 10.25 -7.26 12.58
N THR A 130 9.24 -8.04 12.93
CA THR A 130 8.17 -7.60 13.83
C THR A 130 8.55 -7.82 15.29
N LEU A 131 8.55 -6.74 16.08
CA LEU A 131 8.81 -6.81 17.52
C LEU A 131 7.53 -7.07 18.32
N LYS A 132 6.41 -6.45 17.93
CA LYS A 132 5.14 -6.59 18.63
C LYS A 132 3.96 -6.37 17.71
N ARG A 133 2.88 -7.10 17.98
CA ARG A 133 1.60 -6.99 17.29
C ARG A 133 0.46 -7.13 18.28
N THR A 134 -0.61 -6.37 18.10
CA THR A 134 -1.83 -6.51 18.90
C THR A 134 -3.05 -6.08 18.10
N ILE A 135 -4.19 -6.72 18.37
CA ILE A 135 -5.51 -6.35 17.86
C ILE A 135 -6.45 -6.17 19.04
N THR A 136 -7.27 -5.14 19.03
CA THR A 136 -8.22 -4.86 20.11
C THR A 136 -9.50 -4.24 19.56
N LYS A 137 -10.62 -4.64 20.14
CA LYS A 137 -11.92 -4.02 19.91
C LYS A 137 -12.09 -2.79 20.80
N ILE A 138 -12.34 -1.64 20.19
CA ILE A 138 -12.65 -0.38 20.88
C ILE A 138 -14.16 -0.18 20.89
N ASN A 139 -14.73 -0.09 22.09
CA ASN A 139 -16.17 0.07 22.27
C ASN A 139 -16.60 1.55 22.34
N PHE A 140 -15.77 2.45 22.89
CA PHE A 140 -16.14 3.85 23.11
C PHE A 140 -14.95 4.81 22.99
N PRO A 141 -15.18 6.07 22.56
CA PRO A 141 -14.15 7.11 22.62
C PRO A 141 -13.78 7.38 24.08
N LYS A 142 -12.48 7.27 24.39
CA LYS A 142 -11.93 7.62 25.72
C LYS A 142 -11.45 9.07 25.69
N LYS A 143 -11.66 9.82 26.77
CA LYS A 143 -11.00 11.13 26.96
C LYS A 143 -9.50 10.90 27.13
N ALA A 144 -8.67 11.66 26.44
CA ALA A 144 -7.23 11.67 26.65
C ALA A 144 -6.90 12.53 27.88
N SER A 145 -6.00 12.06 28.73
CA SER A 145 -5.48 12.80 29.88
C SER A 145 -3.97 12.64 29.90
N ILE A 146 -3.26 13.74 30.19
CA ILE A 146 -1.80 13.76 30.28
C ILE A 146 -1.47 13.82 31.77
N ILE A 147 -0.67 12.88 32.24
CA ILE A 147 -0.21 12.79 33.63
C ILE A 147 1.31 12.86 33.60
N PHE A 148 1.89 13.77 34.36
CA PHE A 148 3.34 13.86 34.55
C PHE A 148 3.69 13.06 35.81
N GLY A 149 4.43 11.97 35.61
CA GLY A 149 4.99 11.18 36.71
C GLY A 149 6.32 11.75 37.17
N ASP A 150 6.72 11.37 38.38
CA ASP A 150 8.08 11.63 38.86
C ASP A 150 9.08 10.73 38.11
N PHE A 151 10.23 11.28 37.76
CA PHE A 151 11.25 10.62 36.92
C PHE A 151 12.31 9.86 37.73
N THR A 152 12.08 9.68 39.04
CA THR A 152 13.06 9.07 39.97
C THR A 152 13.55 7.68 39.56
N ASP A 153 12.73 6.91 38.82
CA ASP A 153 13.04 5.53 38.41
C ASP A 153 13.38 5.37 36.92
N VAL A 154 13.51 6.46 36.15
CA VAL A 154 13.82 6.34 34.72
C VAL A 154 15.31 6.13 34.50
N SER A 155 15.68 4.94 34.01
CA SER A 155 17.08 4.66 33.65
C SER A 155 17.57 5.62 32.55
N GLY A 156 18.75 6.22 32.73
CA GLY A 156 19.35 7.13 31.73
C GLY A 156 19.52 6.50 30.34
N LYS A 157 19.60 5.17 30.25
CA LYS A 157 19.64 4.43 28.99
C LYS A 157 18.38 4.64 28.13
N LEU A 158 17.19 4.66 28.75
CA LEU A 158 15.92 4.86 28.03
C LEU A 158 15.86 6.26 27.39
N LEU A 159 16.36 7.28 28.10
CA LEU A 159 16.43 8.65 27.59
C LEU A 159 17.37 8.74 26.39
N LEU A 160 18.52 8.06 26.43
CA LEU A 160 19.45 8.01 25.31
C LEU A 160 18.85 7.31 24.07
N ASP A 161 18.12 6.22 24.26
CA ASP A 161 17.45 5.51 23.16
C ASP A 161 16.37 6.39 22.50
N LEU A 162 15.68 7.24 23.27
CA LEU A 162 14.70 8.19 22.75
C LEU A 162 15.35 9.31 21.91
N LEU A 163 16.59 9.69 22.20
CA LEU A 163 17.32 10.68 21.40
C LEU A 163 17.69 10.17 20.00
N ALA A 164 17.53 8.88 19.71
CA ALA A 164 17.67 8.37 18.35
C ALA A 164 16.58 8.91 17.39
N PHE A 165 15.43 9.38 17.92
CA PHE A 165 14.37 9.96 17.11
C PHE A 165 14.67 11.43 16.78
N PRO A 166 14.63 11.85 15.49
CA PRO A 166 14.97 13.22 15.10
C PRO A 166 14.15 14.33 15.78
N LEU A 167 12.90 14.04 16.14
CA LEU A 167 12.03 14.98 16.85
C LEU A 167 12.50 15.20 18.30
N LEU A 168 13.11 14.18 18.91
CA LEU A 168 13.53 14.22 20.31
C LEU A 168 14.98 14.67 20.44
N SER A 169 15.84 14.37 19.45
CA SER A 169 17.23 14.83 19.43
C SER A 169 17.37 16.35 19.42
N SER A 170 16.38 17.08 18.89
CA SER A 170 16.41 18.55 18.89
C SER A 170 16.38 19.17 20.29
N PHE A 171 15.85 18.46 21.30
CA PHE A 171 15.81 18.93 22.69
C PHE A 171 17.16 18.83 23.41
N ASN A 172 18.18 18.21 22.81
CA ASN A 172 19.51 18.07 23.40
C ASN A 172 20.44 19.25 23.08
N ASN A 173 19.99 20.18 22.22
CA ASN A 173 20.76 21.33 21.72
C ASN A 173 20.23 22.68 22.26
N GLU A 174 19.34 22.66 23.25
CA GLU A 174 18.92 23.82 24.07
C GLU A 174 19.51 23.70 25.48
#